data_AF-A0A851FZC8-F1
#
_entry.id   AF-A0A851FZC8-F1
#
_cell.length_a   1.000
_cell.length_b   1.000
_cell.length_c   1.000
_cell.angle_alpha   90.00
_cell.angle_beta   90.00
_cell.angle_gamma   90.00
#
_symmetry.space_group_name_H-M   'P 1'
#
loop_
_entity.id
_entity.type
_entity.pdbx_description
1 polymer ?
#
loop_
_entity_poly.entity_id
_entity_poly.type
_entity_poly.pdbx_seq_one_letter_code
_entity_poly.pdbx_strand_id
1 'polypeptide(L)'
;MSLAKTSALMINKKISSHFLILLLISVLIQIWPVFLTQPARFAVRIAICTALLLVCAAAIYRSLPGKIVAFVLTTLLSLNYAIAYSTWSVYQSEFNTVFAMSILGTHLAEAKSMSGLYLHCLPAAAAYCLVTWYAVKSASEHVSPRVKAISFILLVVYFGWYSTANWLKKRHDLEVYYPLSSRILTNTPFYTGAEFIIAHRDNALAQKISHHNVNYPSLQSYETGIENYVVIVGESARRSNMQLYGFNQDTTPVESGLAKDALIFSDAIAPASATVLSVPMILSKADPDHFTADKLADNIISVAKKTGYHTEWISAQGNTGKSNNYIVAIASIRHSAANLGINYLIEST
;
A
#
# COMPACT_ATOMS: atom_id res chain seq x y z
N MET A 1 -19.70 17.26 -48.77
CA MET A 1 -19.24 16.99 -47.39
C MET A 1 -20.48 16.76 -46.53
N SER A 2 -20.69 15.58 -45.95
CA SER A 2 -21.95 15.21 -45.26
C SER A 2 -22.27 16.14 -44.07
N LEU A 3 -23.54 16.52 -43.89
CA LEU A 3 -24.07 17.29 -42.75
C LEU A 3 -23.60 16.76 -41.38
N ALA A 4 -23.38 15.44 -41.26
CA ALA A 4 -22.83 14.82 -40.06
C ALA A 4 -21.35 15.19 -39.80
N LYS A 5 -20.55 15.35 -40.86
CA LYS A 5 -19.15 15.80 -40.73
C LYS A 5 -19.09 17.27 -40.34
N THR A 6 -19.97 18.11 -40.90
CA THR A 6 -20.00 19.56 -40.62
C THR A 6 -20.50 19.85 -39.20
N SER A 7 -21.52 19.15 -38.74
CA SER A 7 -22.03 19.23 -37.35
C SER A 7 -21.00 18.72 -36.34
N ALA A 8 -20.38 17.57 -36.60
CA ALA A 8 -19.29 17.06 -35.76
C ALA A 8 -18.10 18.04 -35.68
N LEU A 9 -17.75 18.71 -36.79
CA LEU A 9 -16.68 19.71 -36.82
C LEU A 9 -17.03 20.97 -35.99
N MET A 10 -18.26 21.45 -36.09
CA MET A 10 -18.75 22.60 -35.32
C MET A 10 -18.80 22.31 -33.81
N ILE A 11 -19.25 21.12 -33.42
CA ILE A 11 -19.25 20.66 -32.03
C ILE A 11 -17.82 20.54 -31.50
N ASN A 12 -16.89 19.96 -32.27
CA ASN A 12 -15.47 19.85 -31.90
C ASN A 12 -14.84 21.23 -31.67
N LYS A 13 -15.14 22.22 -32.54
CA LYS A 13 -14.59 23.58 -32.46
C LYS A 13 -15.10 24.35 -31.24
N LYS A 14 -16.39 24.19 -30.88
CA LYS A 14 -17.01 24.84 -29.71
C LYS A 14 -16.59 24.20 -28.37
N ILE A 15 -16.37 22.89 -28.36
CA ILE A 15 -15.82 22.19 -27.19
C ILE A 15 -14.34 22.55 -27.00
N SER A 16 -13.58 22.68 -28.10
CA SER A 16 -12.15 22.98 -28.02
C SER A 16 -11.83 24.39 -27.49
N SER A 17 -12.76 25.36 -27.62
CA SER A 17 -12.57 26.70 -27.05
C SER A 17 -12.63 26.74 -25.52
N HIS A 18 -13.14 25.69 -24.87
CA HIS A 18 -13.32 25.60 -23.41
C HIS A 18 -12.28 24.68 -22.75
N PHE A 19 -11.05 24.65 -23.28
CA PHE A 19 -9.99 23.73 -22.83
C PHE A 19 -9.71 23.79 -21.32
N LEU A 20 -9.79 24.98 -20.70
CA LEU A 20 -9.60 25.17 -19.25
C LEU A 20 -10.67 24.43 -18.42
N ILE A 21 -11.92 24.46 -18.88
CA ILE A 21 -13.03 23.77 -18.21
C ILE A 21 -12.85 22.26 -18.34
N LEU A 22 -12.46 21.75 -19.51
CA LEU A 22 -12.18 20.32 -19.68
C LEU A 22 -11.03 19.83 -18.80
N LEU A 23 -9.95 20.62 -18.71
CA LEU A 23 -8.81 20.30 -17.85
C LEU A 23 -9.22 20.33 -16.37
N LEU A 24 -9.99 21.34 -15.94
CA LEU A 24 -10.50 21.42 -14.59
C LEU A 24 -11.41 20.23 -14.25
N ILE A 25 -12.37 19.89 -15.12
CA ILE A 25 -13.27 18.75 -14.92
C ILE A 25 -12.48 17.44 -14.85
N SER A 26 -11.50 17.23 -15.73
CA SER A 26 -10.63 16.04 -15.67
C SER A 26 -9.93 15.92 -14.31
N VAL A 27 -9.30 17.01 -13.84
CA VAL A 27 -8.63 17.03 -12.54
C VAL A 27 -9.61 16.78 -11.40
N LEU A 28 -10.78 17.43 -11.39
CA LEU A 28 -11.80 17.29 -10.36
C LEU A 28 -12.35 15.85 -10.28
N ILE A 29 -12.63 15.22 -11.43
CA ILE A 29 -13.06 13.82 -11.46
C ILE A 29 -11.98 12.94 -10.85
N GLN A 30 -10.72 13.13 -11.24
CA GLN A 30 -9.64 12.28 -10.75
C GLN A 30 -9.44 12.36 -9.23
N ILE A 31 -9.52 13.56 -8.65
CA ILE A 31 -9.33 13.73 -7.21
C ILE A 31 -10.58 13.37 -6.40
N TRP A 32 -11.72 13.09 -7.02
CA TRP A 32 -12.96 12.75 -6.34
C TRP A 32 -12.80 11.67 -5.25
N PRO A 33 -12.32 10.44 -5.55
CA PRO A 33 -12.17 9.41 -4.52
C PRO A 33 -11.12 9.79 -3.47
N VAL A 34 -10.10 10.54 -3.88
CA VAL A 34 -9.01 10.98 -3.00
C VAL A 34 -9.50 12.01 -1.99
N PHE A 35 -10.30 12.97 -2.42
CA PHE A 35 -10.82 14.04 -1.57
C PHE A 35 -11.69 13.52 -0.43
N LEU A 36 -12.36 12.38 -0.66
CA LEU A 36 -13.26 11.77 0.32
C LEU A 36 -12.56 10.82 1.28
N THR A 37 -11.38 10.29 0.91
CA THR A 37 -10.70 9.23 1.66
C THR A 37 -9.35 9.68 2.23
N GLN A 38 -8.81 10.81 1.78
CA GLN A 38 -7.45 11.26 2.11
C GLN A 38 -7.40 12.74 2.53
N PRO A 39 -6.36 13.15 3.27
CA PRO A 39 -6.17 14.55 3.64
C PRO A 39 -6.10 15.48 2.42
N ALA A 40 -6.65 16.69 2.54
CA ALA A 40 -6.68 17.67 1.45
C ALA A 40 -5.29 17.96 0.83
N ARG A 41 -4.23 17.96 1.65
CA ARG A 41 -2.83 18.10 1.19
C ARG A 41 -2.42 17.06 0.16
N PHE A 42 -2.97 15.84 0.25
CA PHE A 42 -2.70 14.75 -0.68
C PHE A 42 -3.47 14.99 -1.99
N ALA A 43 -4.77 15.29 -1.92
CA ALA A 43 -5.59 15.62 -3.09
C ALA A 43 -5.02 16.80 -3.91
N VAL A 44 -4.53 17.85 -3.25
CA VAL A 44 -3.91 19.02 -3.91
C VAL A 44 -2.64 18.62 -4.69
N ARG A 45 -1.80 17.75 -4.13
CA ARG A 45 -0.59 17.26 -4.81
C ARG A 45 -0.94 16.47 -6.07
N ILE A 46 -1.92 15.57 -5.96
CA ILE A 46 -2.42 14.80 -7.09
C ILE A 46 -2.97 15.74 -8.17
N ALA A 47 -3.81 16.71 -7.79
CA ALA A 47 -4.38 17.69 -8.72
C ALA A 47 -3.31 18.48 -9.50
N ILE A 48 -2.29 19.00 -8.80
CA ILE A 48 -1.19 19.76 -9.42
C ILE A 48 -0.41 18.87 -10.39
N CYS A 49 -0.02 17.67 -9.95
CA CYS A 49 0.75 16.75 -10.77
C CYS A 49 -0.01 16.35 -12.03
N THR A 50 -1.31 16.06 -11.93
CA THR A 50 -2.16 15.73 -13.07
C THR A 50 -2.29 16.90 -14.03
N ALA A 51 -2.57 18.11 -13.55
CA ALA A 51 -2.68 19.28 -14.41
C ALA A 51 -1.40 19.49 -15.23
N LEU A 52 -0.23 19.39 -14.58
CA LEU A 52 1.07 19.47 -15.24
C LEU A 52 1.28 18.35 -16.27
N LEU A 53 0.94 17.10 -15.94
CA LEU A 53 1.04 15.96 -16.85
C LEU A 53 0.17 16.13 -18.09
N LEU A 54 -1.08 16.58 -17.94
CA LEU A 54 -2.00 16.78 -19.07
C LEU A 54 -1.52 17.90 -20.01
N VAL A 55 -0.98 19.00 -19.46
CA VAL A 55 -0.40 20.08 -20.28
C VAL A 55 0.88 19.63 -20.99
N CYS A 56 1.71 18.81 -20.34
CA CYS A 56 2.90 18.22 -20.97
C CYS A 56 2.52 17.26 -22.10
N ALA A 57 1.51 16.40 -21.88
CA ALA A 57 0.98 15.52 -22.93
C ALA A 57 0.42 16.33 -24.12
N ALA A 58 -0.25 17.45 -23.85
CA ALA A 58 -0.75 18.36 -24.88
C ALA A 58 0.37 19.04 -25.68
N ALA A 59 1.58 19.17 -25.14
CA ALA A 59 2.74 19.72 -25.86
C ALA A 59 3.23 18.78 -26.97
N ILE A 60 3.22 17.47 -26.72
CA ILE A 60 3.70 16.46 -27.67
C ILE A 60 2.60 15.91 -28.58
N TYR A 61 1.32 16.08 -28.23
CA TYR A 61 0.15 15.51 -28.93
C TYR A 61 0.08 15.78 -30.45
N ARG A 62 0.76 16.81 -30.96
CA ARG A 62 0.76 17.14 -32.40
C ARG A 62 1.51 16.12 -33.26
N SER A 63 2.45 15.36 -32.69
CA SER A 63 3.18 14.31 -33.40
C SER A 63 2.49 12.94 -33.26
N LEU A 64 2.71 12.03 -34.21
CA LEU A 64 2.20 10.66 -34.11
C LEU A 64 2.69 9.94 -32.84
N PRO A 65 3.99 9.98 -32.48
CA PRO A 65 4.46 9.44 -31.20
C PRO A 65 3.78 10.10 -30.00
N GLY A 66 3.54 11.40 -30.03
CA GLY A 66 2.89 12.11 -28.93
C GLY A 66 1.42 11.73 -28.74
N LYS A 67 0.69 11.39 -29.80
CA LYS A 67 -0.66 10.81 -29.69
C LYS A 67 -0.67 9.45 -29.01
N ILE A 68 0.32 8.61 -29.33
CA ILE A 68 0.49 7.29 -28.68
C ILE A 68 0.80 7.49 -27.19
N VAL A 69 1.75 8.38 -26.86
CA VAL A 69 2.09 8.69 -25.45
C VAL A 69 0.88 9.24 -24.71
N ALA A 70 0.13 10.17 -25.31
CA ALA A 70 -1.09 10.70 -24.71
C ALA A 70 -2.14 9.60 -24.48
N PHE A 71 -2.31 8.68 -25.44
CA PHE A 71 -3.27 7.57 -25.33
C PHE A 71 -2.90 6.63 -24.18
N VAL A 72 -1.62 6.24 -24.09
CA VAL A 72 -1.10 5.42 -23.00
C VAL A 72 -1.28 6.13 -21.66
N LEU A 73 -0.91 7.42 -21.58
CA LEU A 73 -1.07 8.22 -20.37
C LEU A 73 -2.54 8.27 -19.92
N THR A 74 -3.46 8.61 -20.82
CA THR A 74 -4.90 8.70 -20.50
C THR A 74 -5.46 7.35 -20.08
N THR A 75 -5.00 6.26 -20.68
CA THR A 75 -5.42 4.90 -20.32
C THR A 75 -4.93 4.53 -18.92
N LEU A 76 -3.65 4.78 -18.61
CA LEU A 76 -3.08 4.51 -17.30
C LEU A 76 -3.72 5.37 -16.19
N LEU A 77 -3.97 6.65 -16.46
CA LEU A 77 -4.69 7.52 -15.52
C LEU A 77 -6.11 7.00 -15.27
N SER A 78 -6.77 6.52 -16.32
CA SER A 78 -8.15 6.00 -16.21
C SER A 78 -8.22 4.68 -15.48
N LEU A 79 -7.23 3.80 -15.67
CA LEU A 79 -7.10 2.58 -14.89
C LEU A 79 -6.86 2.91 -13.41
N ASN A 80 -5.98 3.88 -13.13
CA ASN A 80 -5.72 4.32 -11.76
C ASN A 80 -6.98 4.85 -11.07
N TYR A 81 -7.70 5.74 -11.76
CA TYR A 81 -8.98 6.28 -11.29
C TYR A 81 -10.03 5.18 -11.11
N ALA A 82 -10.15 4.23 -12.04
CA ALA A 82 -11.11 3.14 -11.96
C ALA A 82 -10.92 2.31 -10.68
N ILE A 83 -9.68 2.00 -10.33
CA ILE A 83 -9.33 1.25 -9.11
C ILE A 83 -9.66 2.08 -7.86
N ALA A 84 -9.25 3.34 -7.82
CA ALA A 84 -9.52 4.20 -6.67
C ALA A 84 -11.03 4.46 -6.46
N TYR A 85 -11.75 4.74 -7.54
CA TYR A 85 -13.18 4.99 -7.53
C TYR A 85 -13.95 3.73 -7.15
N SER A 86 -13.57 2.55 -7.66
CA SER A 86 -14.24 1.30 -7.32
C SER A 86 -14.06 0.94 -5.85
N THR A 87 -12.85 1.13 -5.30
CA THR A 87 -12.61 0.89 -3.88
C THR A 87 -13.40 1.84 -2.99
N TRP A 88 -13.40 3.13 -3.32
CA TRP A 88 -14.20 4.11 -2.58
C TRP A 88 -15.70 3.81 -2.70
N SER A 89 -16.22 3.56 -3.91
CA SER A 89 -17.65 3.34 -4.14
C SER A 89 -18.19 2.13 -3.39
N VAL A 90 -17.40 1.06 -3.26
CA VAL A 90 -17.83 -0.20 -2.66
C VAL A 90 -17.52 -0.25 -1.16
N TYR A 91 -16.30 0.14 -0.77
CA TYR A 91 -15.79 -0.05 0.59
C TYR A 91 -15.69 1.24 1.40
N GLN A 92 -15.98 2.41 0.80
CA GLN A 92 -15.80 3.73 1.43
C GLN A 92 -14.39 3.94 2.01
N SER A 93 -13.39 3.28 1.40
CA SER A 93 -12.00 3.29 1.82
C SER A 93 -11.08 3.75 0.69
N GLU A 94 -9.90 4.25 1.05
CA GLU A 94 -8.80 4.36 0.09
C GLU A 94 -8.36 2.98 -0.42
N PHE A 95 -7.77 2.96 -1.62
CA PHE A 95 -7.06 1.79 -2.11
C PHE A 95 -5.72 1.65 -1.39
N ASN A 96 -5.50 0.49 -0.78
CA ASN A 96 -4.33 0.20 0.05
C ASN A 96 -3.67 -1.12 -0.38
N THR A 97 -2.53 -1.45 0.25
CA THR A 97 -1.71 -2.62 -0.08
C THR A 97 -2.49 -3.93 0.02
N VAL A 98 -3.49 -4.02 0.90
CA VAL A 98 -4.28 -5.25 1.12
C VAL A 98 -5.16 -5.53 -0.09
N PHE A 99 -5.87 -4.51 -0.58
CA PHE A 99 -6.63 -4.62 -1.83
C PHE A 99 -5.72 -5.02 -2.99
N ALA A 100 -4.53 -4.42 -3.08
CA ALA A 100 -3.54 -4.78 -4.10
C ALA A 100 -3.07 -6.24 -3.96
N MET A 101 -2.80 -6.73 -2.75
CA MET A 101 -2.42 -8.12 -2.48
C MET A 101 -3.54 -9.09 -2.87
N SER A 102 -4.79 -8.78 -2.51
CA SER A 102 -5.95 -9.57 -2.92
C SER A 102 -6.04 -9.65 -4.44
N ILE A 103 -5.94 -8.52 -5.16
CA ILE A 103 -5.98 -8.49 -6.63
C ILE A 103 -4.83 -9.33 -7.23
N LEU A 104 -3.61 -9.24 -6.69
CA LEU A 104 -2.46 -10.01 -7.19
C LEU A 104 -2.59 -11.52 -6.92
N GLY A 105 -3.28 -11.91 -5.83
CA GLY A 105 -3.53 -13.31 -5.48
C GLY A 105 -4.80 -13.90 -6.10
N THR A 106 -5.68 -13.06 -6.68
CA THR A 106 -6.99 -13.47 -7.18
C THR A 106 -6.87 -14.37 -8.41
N HIS A 107 -7.62 -15.47 -8.42
CA HIS A 107 -7.74 -16.35 -9.60
C HIS A 107 -8.89 -15.92 -10.53
N LEU A 108 -8.89 -16.39 -11.79
CA LEU A 108 -9.89 -16.00 -12.79
C LEU A 108 -11.35 -16.27 -12.33
N ALA A 109 -11.57 -17.33 -11.55
CA ALA A 109 -12.89 -17.68 -11.01
C ALA A 109 -13.39 -16.65 -9.98
N GLU A 110 -12.52 -16.20 -9.08
CA GLU A 110 -12.81 -15.16 -8.06
C GLU A 110 -12.96 -13.79 -8.71
N ALA A 111 -12.13 -13.46 -9.70
CA ALA A 111 -12.28 -12.22 -10.46
C ALA A 111 -13.64 -12.16 -11.18
N LYS A 112 -14.10 -13.29 -11.73
CA LYS A 112 -15.42 -13.39 -12.37
C LYS A 112 -16.55 -13.22 -11.36
N SER A 113 -16.47 -13.85 -10.19
CA SER A 113 -17.51 -13.73 -9.15
C SER A 113 -17.60 -12.29 -8.60
N MET A 114 -16.47 -11.59 -8.48
CA MET A 114 -16.44 -10.20 -8.00
C MET A 114 -16.70 -9.15 -9.10
N SER A 115 -16.61 -9.52 -10.39
CA SER A 115 -16.76 -8.57 -11.50
C SER A 115 -18.09 -7.81 -11.47
N GLY A 116 -19.17 -8.46 -11.03
CA GLY A 116 -20.49 -7.86 -10.88
C GLY A 116 -20.52 -6.64 -9.96
N LEU A 117 -19.69 -6.66 -8.90
CA LEU A 117 -19.59 -5.60 -7.90
C LEU A 117 -18.98 -4.31 -8.46
N TYR A 118 -18.22 -4.39 -9.55
CA TYR A 118 -17.47 -3.26 -10.10
C TYR A 118 -18.03 -2.76 -11.44
N LEU A 119 -19.01 -3.43 -12.03
CA LEU A 119 -19.61 -3.07 -13.31
C LEU A 119 -20.17 -1.63 -13.30
N HIS A 120 -20.80 -1.20 -12.20
CA HIS A 120 -21.36 0.16 -12.08
C HIS A 120 -20.28 1.25 -12.07
N CYS A 121 -19.01 0.90 -11.84
CA CYS A 121 -17.90 1.84 -11.87
C CYS A 121 -17.34 2.09 -13.28
N LEU A 122 -17.59 1.17 -14.23
CA LEU A 122 -17.05 1.27 -15.59
C LEU A 122 -17.50 2.53 -16.35
N PRO A 123 -18.77 2.96 -16.29
CA PRO A 123 -19.20 4.19 -16.95
C PRO A 123 -18.45 5.43 -16.44
N ALA A 124 -18.18 5.51 -15.14
CA ALA A 124 -17.42 6.62 -14.56
C ALA A 124 -15.96 6.63 -15.04
N ALA A 125 -15.31 5.47 -15.09
CA ALA A 125 -13.96 5.33 -15.63
C ALA A 125 -13.88 5.68 -17.12
N ALA A 126 -14.87 5.24 -17.92
CA ALA A 126 -14.96 5.56 -19.34
C ALA A 126 -15.19 7.06 -19.56
N ALA A 127 -16.09 7.69 -18.79
CA ALA A 127 -16.32 9.12 -18.83
C ALA A 127 -15.05 9.91 -18.50
N TYR A 128 -14.33 9.52 -17.46
CA TYR A 128 -13.05 10.12 -17.10
C TYR A 128 -12.01 9.99 -18.23
N CYS A 129 -11.89 8.81 -18.85
CA CYS A 129 -10.99 8.58 -19.97
C CYS A 129 -11.29 9.52 -21.15
N LEU A 130 -12.58 9.62 -21.52
CA LEU A 130 -13.03 10.49 -22.61
C LEU A 130 -12.77 11.97 -22.30
N VAL A 131 -13.16 12.45 -21.13
CA VAL A 131 -12.95 13.84 -20.71
C VAL A 131 -11.47 14.18 -20.73
N THR A 132 -10.62 13.30 -20.19
CA THR A 132 -9.17 13.53 -20.11
C THR A 132 -8.53 13.52 -21.50
N TRP A 133 -8.94 12.60 -22.38
CA TRP A 133 -8.49 12.58 -23.78
C TRP A 133 -8.85 13.87 -24.52
N TYR A 134 -10.10 14.33 -24.39
CA TYR A 134 -10.53 15.58 -25.01
C TYR A 134 -9.85 16.81 -24.38
N ALA A 135 -9.57 16.79 -23.07
CA ALA A 135 -8.81 17.84 -22.40
C ALA A 135 -7.39 17.96 -22.98
N VAL A 136 -6.67 16.85 -23.16
CA VAL A 136 -5.32 16.83 -23.76
C VAL A 136 -5.37 17.33 -25.21
N LYS A 137 -6.31 16.83 -26.01
CA LYS A 137 -6.49 17.25 -27.40
C LYS A 137 -6.76 18.75 -27.50
N SER A 138 -7.74 19.25 -26.75
CA SER A 138 -8.16 20.65 -26.76
C SER A 138 -7.04 21.59 -26.25
N ALA A 139 -6.34 21.19 -25.20
CA ALA A 139 -5.17 21.90 -24.69
C ALA A 139 -4.03 21.95 -25.72
N SER A 140 -3.86 20.93 -26.56
CA SER A 140 -2.81 20.92 -27.60
C SER A 140 -3.01 22.01 -28.65
N GLU A 141 -4.26 22.38 -28.93
CA GLU A 141 -4.68 23.39 -29.90
C GLU A 141 -4.63 24.80 -29.31
N HIS A 142 -5.06 24.99 -28.05
CA HIS A 142 -5.32 26.31 -27.46
C HIS A 142 -4.28 26.79 -26.44
N VAL A 143 -3.52 25.89 -25.80
CA VAL A 143 -2.50 26.30 -24.82
C VAL A 143 -1.25 26.82 -25.54
N SER A 144 -0.78 28.00 -25.10
CA SER A 144 0.40 28.65 -25.66
C SER A 144 1.67 27.81 -25.46
N PRO A 145 2.66 27.91 -26.37
CA PRO A 145 3.94 27.20 -26.23
C PRO A 145 4.69 27.54 -24.93
N ARG A 146 4.58 28.80 -24.46
CA ARG A 146 5.20 29.26 -23.21
C ARG A 146 4.64 28.50 -22.00
N VAL A 147 3.31 28.36 -21.92
CA VAL A 147 2.66 27.63 -20.83
C VAL A 147 3.06 26.15 -20.85
N LYS A 148 3.11 25.53 -22.03
CA LYS A 148 3.59 24.14 -22.19
C LYS A 148 5.02 23.95 -21.69
N ALA A 149 5.93 24.86 -22.03
CA ALA A 149 7.32 24.82 -21.58
C ALA A 149 7.43 25.03 -20.05
N ILE A 150 6.70 26.00 -19.49
CA ILE A 150 6.65 26.23 -18.04
C ILE A 150 6.10 24.99 -17.32
N SER A 151 5.00 24.40 -17.79
CA SER A 151 4.45 23.17 -17.20
C SER A 151 5.45 22.01 -17.23
N PHE A 152 6.22 21.87 -18.31
CA PHE A 152 7.28 20.86 -18.37
C PHE A 152 8.38 21.10 -17.33
N ILE A 153 8.86 22.34 -17.21
CA ILE A 153 9.86 22.71 -16.20
C ILE A 153 9.32 22.45 -14.78
N LEU A 154 8.09 22.88 -14.49
CA LEU A 154 7.44 22.65 -13.21
C LEU A 154 7.25 21.16 -12.91
N LEU A 155 6.94 20.34 -13.91
CA LEU A 155 6.81 18.89 -13.76
C LEU A 155 8.17 18.26 -13.44
N VAL A 156 9.24 18.65 -14.14
CA VAL A 156 10.60 18.18 -13.88
C VAL A 156 11.05 18.58 -12.47
N VAL A 157 10.79 19.82 -12.06
CA VAL A 157 11.08 20.30 -10.70
C VAL A 157 10.26 19.53 -9.66
N TYR A 158 8.98 19.28 -9.91
CA TYR A 158 8.11 18.48 -9.04
C TYR A 158 8.69 17.08 -8.83
N PHE A 159 8.94 16.34 -9.91
CA PHE A 159 9.51 14.99 -9.82
C PHE A 159 10.91 14.98 -9.23
N GLY A 160 11.76 15.95 -9.59
CA GLY A 160 13.11 16.09 -9.05
C GLY A 160 13.11 16.33 -7.55
N TRP A 161 12.29 17.28 -7.08
CA TRP A 161 12.13 17.58 -5.66
C TRP A 161 11.63 16.36 -4.87
N TYR A 162 10.54 15.74 -5.31
CA TYR A 162 9.98 14.57 -4.61
C TYR A 162 10.92 13.38 -4.64
N SER A 163 11.62 13.12 -5.75
CA SER A 163 12.56 12.01 -5.85
C SER A 163 13.75 12.21 -4.92
N THR A 164 14.34 13.41 -4.91
CA THR A 164 15.45 13.75 -4.01
C THR A 164 15.03 13.71 -2.55
N ALA A 165 13.88 14.29 -2.20
CA ALA A 165 13.36 14.26 -0.83
C ALA A 165 13.11 12.82 -0.34
N ASN A 166 12.51 11.97 -1.17
CA ASN A 166 12.26 10.57 -0.81
C ASN A 166 13.56 9.74 -0.76
N TRP A 167 14.54 10.04 -1.61
CA TRP A 167 15.85 9.39 -1.59
C TRP A 167 16.66 9.76 -0.34
N LEU A 168 16.64 11.04 0.06
CA LEU A 168 17.27 11.49 1.31
C LEU A 168 16.60 10.84 2.53
N LYS A 169 15.26 10.82 2.58
CA LYS A 169 14.54 10.12 3.67
C LYS A 169 14.87 8.63 3.73
N LYS A 170 14.99 7.96 2.57
CA LYS A 170 15.36 6.53 2.53
C LYS A 170 16.70 6.23 3.19
N ARG A 171 17.65 7.18 3.20
CA ARG A 171 18.94 7.00 3.89
C ARG A 171 18.83 7.01 5.42
N HIS A 172 17.78 7.64 5.95
CA HIS A 172 17.55 7.79 7.38
C HIS A 172 16.47 6.84 7.94
N ASP A 173 15.52 6.42 7.10
CA ASP A 173 14.49 5.45 7.50
C ASP A 173 15.05 4.02 7.52
N LEU A 174 15.53 3.57 8.69
CA LEU A 174 15.87 2.17 8.93
C LEU A 174 14.62 1.28 9.16
N GLU A 175 13.48 1.88 9.48
CA GLU A 175 12.33 1.15 10.05
C GLU A 175 11.31 0.62 9.03
N VAL A 176 11.20 1.20 7.82
CA VAL A 176 10.20 0.78 6.82
C VAL A 176 10.76 0.81 5.39
N TYR A 177 11.16 -0.37 4.90
CA TYR A 177 11.76 -0.55 3.58
C TYR A 177 10.72 -0.58 2.45
N TYR A 178 10.32 0.60 1.96
CA TYR A 178 9.59 0.71 0.70
C TYR A 178 10.51 1.00 -0.49
N PRO A 179 10.28 0.37 -1.66
CA PRO A 179 10.98 0.72 -2.89
C PRO A 179 10.86 2.21 -3.20
N LEU A 180 11.95 2.84 -3.66
CA LEU A 180 11.95 4.26 -4.00
C LEU A 180 10.87 4.60 -5.05
N SER A 181 10.62 3.69 -5.98
CA SER A 181 9.56 3.79 -6.99
C SER A 181 8.18 3.98 -6.35
N SER A 182 7.81 3.18 -5.35
CA SER A 182 6.53 3.33 -4.63
C SER A 182 6.43 4.70 -3.93
N ARG A 183 7.49 5.12 -3.22
CA ARG A 183 7.53 6.42 -2.52
C ARG A 183 7.34 7.61 -3.46
N ILE A 184 7.94 7.55 -4.66
CA ILE A 184 7.74 8.57 -5.69
C ILE A 184 6.30 8.51 -6.21
N LEU A 185 5.82 7.32 -6.58
CA LEU A 185 4.55 7.13 -7.26
C LEU A 185 3.34 7.50 -6.37
N THR A 186 3.44 7.30 -5.05
CA THR A 186 2.42 7.76 -4.07
C THR A 186 2.15 9.26 -4.17
N ASN A 187 3.12 10.07 -4.59
CA ASN A 187 2.96 11.52 -4.74
C ASN A 187 2.51 11.93 -6.16
N THR A 188 2.00 11.00 -6.96
CA THR A 188 1.57 11.21 -8.35
C THR A 188 0.16 10.68 -8.55
N PRO A 189 -0.55 11.06 -9.62
CA PRO A 189 -1.83 10.45 -9.97
C PRO A 189 -1.80 8.93 -10.22
N PHE A 190 -0.64 8.30 -10.14
CA PHE A 190 -0.48 6.85 -10.23
C PHE A 190 -0.36 6.17 -8.84
N TYR A 191 -0.83 6.83 -7.77
CA TYR A 191 -0.64 6.37 -6.39
C TYR A 191 -1.14 4.93 -6.13
N THR A 192 -2.20 4.45 -6.78
CA THR A 192 -2.63 3.05 -6.61
C THR A 192 -1.56 2.05 -7.13
N GLY A 193 -0.76 2.45 -8.11
CA GLY A 193 0.40 1.68 -8.57
C GLY A 193 1.48 1.52 -7.49
N ALA A 194 1.59 2.48 -6.57
CA ALA A 194 2.53 2.39 -5.46
C ALA A 194 2.15 1.22 -4.54
N GLU A 195 0.86 1.05 -4.28
CA GLU A 195 0.33 -0.05 -3.45
C GLU A 195 0.56 -1.42 -4.12
N PHE A 196 0.46 -1.52 -5.45
CA PHE A 196 0.84 -2.75 -6.17
C PHE A 196 2.33 -3.06 -6.08
N ILE A 197 3.20 -2.05 -6.17
CA ILE A 197 4.65 -2.23 -6.00
C ILE A 197 4.96 -2.75 -4.60
N ILE A 198 4.31 -2.19 -3.58
CA ILE A 198 4.46 -2.62 -2.18
C ILE A 198 3.95 -4.06 -2.02
N ALA A 199 2.74 -4.36 -2.49
CA ALA A 199 2.12 -5.68 -2.41
C ALA A 199 2.97 -6.76 -3.10
N HIS A 200 3.49 -6.49 -4.29
CA HIS A 200 4.38 -7.42 -5.00
C HIS A 200 5.67 -7.70 -4.21
N ARG A 201 6.27 -6.65 -3.63
CA ARG A 201 7.47 -6.77 -2.80
C ARG A 201 7.19 -7.61 -1.55
N ASP A 202 6.07 -7.38 -0.88
CA ASP A 202 5.71 -8.09 0.35
C ASP A 202 5.39 -9.56 0.07
N ASN A 203 4.69 -9.87 -1.03
CA ASN A 203 4.49 -11.24 -1.49
C ASN A 203 5.81 -11.95 -1.82
N ALA A 204 6.73 -11.25 -2.53
CA ALA A 204 8.05 -11.80 -2.85
C ALA A 204 8.90 -12.06 -1.59
N LEU A 205 8.79 -11.19 -0.57
CA LEU A 205 9.45 -11.37 0.72
C LEU A 205 8.87 -12.58 1.47
N ALA A 206 7.54 -12.70 1.54
CA ALA A 206 6.87 -13.84 2.16
C ALA A 206 7.28 -15.17 1.51
N GLN A 207 7.30 -15.23 0.17
CA GLN A 207 7.81 -16.38 -0.56
C GLN A 207 9.27 -16.67 -0.26
N LYS A 208 10.13 -15.65 -0.23
CA LYS A 208 11.56 -15.82 0.07
C LYS A 208 11.79 -16.40 1.46
N ILE A 209 11.04 -15.92 2.46
CA ILE A 209 11.12 -16.42 3.84
C ILE A 209 10.56 -17.85 3.92
N SER A 210 9.38 -18.10 3.34
CA SER A 210 8.71 -19.41 3.43
C SER A 210 9.40 -20.53 2.65
N HIS A 211 10.07 -20.23 1.54
CA HIS A 211 10.80 -21.22 0.74
C HIS A 211 12.26 -21.40 1.17
N HIS A 212 12.75 -20.56 2.10
CA HIS A 212 14.10 -20.72 2.60
C HIS A 212 14.17 -21.93 3.54
N ASN A 213 14.81 -23.00 3.07
CA ASN A 213 15.00 -24.20 3.86
C ASN A 213 16.16 -23.97 4.85
N VAL A 214 15.82 -23.55 6.07
CA VAL A 214 16.81 -23.41 7.14
C VAL A 214 17.33 -24.80 7.51
N ASN A 215 18.65 -24.97 7.42
CA ASN A 215 19.32 -26.20 7.82
C ASN A 215 19.68 -26.12 9.30
N TYR A 216 19.20 -27.09 10.08
CA TYR A 216 19.50 -27.21 11.50
C TYR A 216 20.32 -28.50 11.75
N PRO A 217 21.63 -28.51 11.44
CA PRO A 217 22.44 -29.72 11.48
C PRO A 217 22.58 -30.33 12.88
N SER A 218 22.35 -29.54 13.92
CA SER A 218 22.44 -29.95 15.33
C SER A 218 21.09 -29.89 16.05
N LEU A 219 19.97 -29.93 15.30
CA LEU A 219 18.64 -29.95 15.91
C LEU A 219 18.42 -31.28 16.62
N GLN A 220 18.21 -31.21 17.93
CA GLN A 220 17.82 -32.34 18.76
C GLN A 220 16.44 -32.04 19.33
N SER A 221 15.56 -33.04 19.30
CA SER A 221 14.24 -32.97 19.93
C SER A 221 14.18 -34.00 21.05
N TYR A 222 13.57 -33.61 22.16
CA TYR A 222 13.39 -34.43 23.34
C TYR A 222 11.95 -34.35 23.78
N GLU A 223 11.38 -35.48 24.18
CA GLU A 223 10.05 -35.53 24.76
C GLU A 223 10.09 -34.92 26.16
N THR A 224 9.37 -33.81 26.35
CA THR A 224 9.24 -33.12 27.64
C THR A 224 7.94 -33.47 28.36
N GLY A 225 7.01 -34.16 27.70
CA GLY A 225 5.63 -34.37 28.16
C GLY A 225 4.73 -33.14 27.99
N ILE A 226 5.21 -32.07 27.35
CA ILE A 226 4.44 -30.87 27.03
C ILE A 226 3.98 -30.96 25.57
N GLU A 227 2.68 -31.10 25.37
CA GLU A 227 2.09 -31.23 24.03
C GLU A 227 1.91 -29.88 23.33
N ASN A 228 1.59 -28.83 24.09
CA ASN A 228 1.16 -27.54 23.55
C ASN A 228 2.06 -26.39 24.04
N TYR A 229 2.55 -25.61 23.08
CA TYR A 229 3.31 -24.38 23.34
C TYR A 229 2.53 -23.19 22.81
N VAL A 230 2.27 -22.21 23.67
CA VAL A 230 1.54 -20.99 23.31
C VAL A 230 2.48 -19.80 23.45
N VAL A 231 2.67 -19.06 22.37
CA VAL A 231 3.44 -17.81 22.35
C VAL A 231 2.46 -16.65 22.19
N ILE A 232 2.41 -15.76 23.18
CA ILE A 232 1.55 -14.57 23.16
C ILE A 232 2.44 -13.36 22.86
N VAL A 233 2.18 -12.70 21.73
CA VAL A 233 2.84 -11.45 21.35
C VAL A 233 1.93 -10.29 21.73
N GLY A 234 2.31 -9.55 22.77
CA GLY A 234 1.59 -8.35 23.21
C GLY A 234 1.83 -7.16 22.28
N GLU A 235 1.03 -6.11 22.46
CA GLU A 235 1.15 -4.85 21.71
C GLU A 235 1.26 -3.68 22.68
N SER A 236 2.30 -2.85 22.52
CA SER A 236 2.52 -1.56 23.21
C SER A 236 2.50 -1.56 24.76
N ALA A 237 2.37 -2.72 25.42
CA ALA A 237 2.41 -2.83 26.87
C ALA A 237 3.81 -2.50 27.42
N ARG A 238 3.88 -1.74 28.53
CA ARG A 238 5.14 -1.34 29.17
C ARG A 238 5.16 -1.73 30.65
N ARG A 239 6.31 -2.27 31.09
CA ARG A 239 6.56 -2.73 32.47
C ARG A 239 6.15 -1.70 33.52
N SER A 240 6.45 -0.42 33.30
CA SER A 240 6.17 0.66 34.26
C SER A 240 4.69 0.93 34.54
N ASN A 241 3.78 0.33 33.77
CA ASN A 241 2.33 0.49 33.92
C ASN A 241 1.61 -0.82 34.27
N MET A 242 2.35 -1.84 34.69
CA MET A 242 1.82 -3.14 35.06
C MET A 242 1.96 -3.34 36.57
N GLN A 243 0.85 -3.63 37.26
CA GLN A 243 0.84 -3.89 38.70
C GLN A 243 1.80 -5.03 39.08
N LEU A 244 1.87 -6.06 38.23
CA LEU A 244 2.78 -7.20 38.35
C LEU A 244 4.24 -6.78 38.61
N TYR A 245 4.64 -5.60 38.12
CA TYR A 245 5.99 -5.04 38.25
C TYR A 245 6.09 -3.87 39.24
N GLY A 246 5.07 -3.67 40.08
CA GLY A 246 5.06 -2.64 41.13
C GLY A 246 4.38 -1.32 40.74
N PHE A 247 3.57 -1.29 39.67
CA PHE A 247 2.74 -0.12 39.37
C PHE A 247 1.63 0.05 40.42
N ASN A 248 1.35 1.30 40.81
CA ASN A 248 0.47 1.61 41.95
C ASN A 248 -1.02 1.33 41.70
N GLN A 249 -1.43 1.08 40.46
CA GLN A 249 -2.81 0.75 40.10
C GLN A 249 -2.93 -0.70 39.66
N ASP A 250 -4.09 -1.30 39.90
CA ASP A 250 -4.39 -2.69 39.55
C ASP A 250 -4.69 -2.86 38.05
N THR A 251 -3.63 -2.83 37.24
CA THR A 251 -3.71 -2.93 35.77
C THR A 251 -3.52 -4.34 35.23
N THR A 252 -3.03 -5.28 36.05
CA THR A 252 -2.76 -6.68 35.67
C THR A 252 -3.20 -7.66 36.77
N PRO A 253 -4.48 -7.64 37.19
CA PRO A 253 -4.95 -8.45 38.33
C PRO A 253 -4.85 -9.95 38.05
N VAL A 254 -5.12 -10.37 36.81
CA VAL A 254 -5.09 -11.78 36.41
C VAL A 254 -3.65 -12.31 36.41
N GLU A 255 -2.71 -11.57 35.81
CA GLU A 255 -1.30 -11.94 35.75
C GLU A 255 -0.68 -11.94 37.15
N SER A 256 -1.06 -10.99 38.00
CA SER A 256 -0.60 -10.94 39.40
C SER A 256 -1.10 -12.13 40.21
N GLY A 257 -2.31 -12.63 39.94
CA GLY A 257 -2.84 -13.85 40.54
C GLY A 257 -2.04 -15.11 40.15
N LEU A 258 -1.48 -15.13 38.93
CA LEU A 258 -0.70 -16.26 38.38
C LEU A 258 0.80 -16.18 38.73
N ALA A 259 1.25 -15.11 39.40
CA ALA A 259 2.67 -14.84 39.62
C ALA A 259 3.42 -15.97 40.37
N LYS A 260 2.72 -16.74 41.20
CA LYS A 260 3.30 -17.88 41.95
C LYS A 260 3.60 -19.08 41.07
N ASP A 261 2.87 -19.22 39.97
CA ASP A 261 2.95 -20.33 39.03
C ASP A 261 3.68 -19.92 37.73
N ALA A 262 4.24 -18.71 37.68
CA ALA A 262 4.88 -18.13 36.51
C ALA A 262 6.34 -17.72 36.78
N LEU A 263 7.19 -17.89 35.77
CA LEU A 263 8.52 -17.29 35.75
C LEU A 263 8.42 -15.87 35.19
N ILE A 264 8.63 -14.88 36.05
CA ILE A 264 8.51 -13.46 35.70
C ILE A 264 9.90 -12.88 35.45
N PHE A 265 10.12 -12.36 34.25
CA PHE A 265 11.33 -11.64 33.90
C PHE A 265 11.16 -10.15 34.21
N SER A 266 12.00 -9.61 35.09
CA SER A 266 12.04 -8.18 35.40
C SER A 266 12.65 -7.40 34.23
N ASP A 267 13.79 -7.83 33.72
CA ASP A 267 14.65 -6.98 32.89
C ASP A 267 14.61 -7.37 31.40
N ALA A 268 13.40 -7.64 30.91
CA ALA A 268 13.14 -7.85 29.49
C ALA A 268 13.07 -6.51 28.74
N ILE A 269 13.84 -6.38 27.65
CA ILE A 269 13.89 -5.17 26.82
C ILE A 269 13.57 -5.58 25.37
N ALA A 270 12.65 -4.86 24.74
CA ALA A 270 12.31 -5.09 23.34
C ALA A 270 13.49 -4.69 22.43
N PRO A 271 13.78 -5.46 21.35
CA PRO A 271 14.90 -5.16 20.45
C PRO A 271 14.66 -3.93 19.55
N ALA A 272 13.41 -3.45 19.46
CA ALA A 272 13.05 -2.20 18.80
C ALA A 272 11.77 -1.61 19.42
N SER A 273 11.55 -0.32 19.20
CA SER A 273 10.36 0.41 19.64
C SER A 273 9.13 0.21 18.74
N ALA A 274 9.33 -0.23 17.50
CA ALA A 274 8.25 -0.42 16.51
C ALA A 274 7.95 -1.90 16.29
N THR A 275 6.66 -2.28 16.32
CA THR A 275 6.16 -3.67 16.14
C THR A 275 6.71 -4.34 14.88
N VAL A 276 6.80 -3.58 13.77
CA VAL A 276 7.32 -4.05 12.46
C VAL A 276 8.74 -4.62 12.50
N LEU A 277 9.56 -4.13 13.44
CA LEU A 277 10.93 -4.61 13.63
C LEU A 277 11.01 -5.52 14.85
N SER A 278 10.34 -5.15 15.95
CA SER A 278 10.44 -5.84 17.22
C SER A 278 9.92 -7.28 17.15
N VAL A 279 8.72 -7.49 16.61
CA VAL A 279 8.10 -8.82 16.57
C VAL A 279 8.91 -9.80 15.72
N PRO A 280 9.32 -9.45 14.48
CA PRO A 280 10.17 -10.36 13.70
C PRO A 280 11.50 -10.69 14.38
N MET A 281 12.16 -9.72 15.05
CA MET A 281 13.40 -9.98 15.79
C MET A 281 13.20 -10.87 17.02
N ILE A 282 12.08 -10.73 17.74
CA ILE A 282 11.79 -11.59 18.89
C ILE A 282 11.55 -13.05 18.45
N LEU A 283 10.94 -13.24 17.28
CA LEU A 283 10.52 -14.56 16.80
C LEU A 283 11.56 -15.24 15.89
N SER A 284 12.64 -14.56 15.51
CA SER A 284 13.63 -15.06 14.56
C SER A 284 15.07 -14.78 14.98
N LYS A 285 16.03 -15.28 14.21
CA LYS A 285 17.45 -14.93 14.36
C LYS A 285 17.83 -13.56 13.79
N ALA A 286 16.86 -12.73 13.40
CA ALA A 286 17.12 -11.38 12.95
C ALA A 286 17.51 -10.50 14.14
N ASP A 287 18.47 -9.62 13.92
CA ASP A 287 18.94 -8.64 14.89
C ASP A 287 19.03 -7.24 14.22
N PRO A 288 19.29 -6.16 14.99
CA PRO A 288 19.35 -4.82 14.43
C PRO A 288 20.37 -4.64 13.30
N ASP A 289 21.46 -5.42 13.30
CA ASP A 289 22.52 -5.37 12.29
C ASP A 289 22.23 -6.32 11.10
N HIS A 290 21.46 -7.39 11.33
CA HIS A 290 21.20 -8.47 10.38
C HIS A 290 19.70 -8.75 10.18
N PHE A 291 18.96 -7.74 9.72
CA PHE A 291 17.53 -7.86 9.41
C PHE A 291 17.28 -8.37 7.97
N THR A 292 17.75 -9.58 7.66
CA THR A 292 17.69 -10.18 6.31
C THR A 292 16.67 -11.31 6.20
N ALA A 293 16.23 -11.62 4.97
CA ALA A 293 15.20 -12.65 4.75
C ALA A 293 15.61 -14.06 5.23
N ASP A 294 16.89 -14.42 5.16
CA ASP A 294 17.42 -15.68 5.69
C ASP A 294 17.35 -15.73 7.23
N LYS A 295 17.69 -14.62 7.91
CA LYS A 295 17.57 -14.50 9.37
C LYS A 295 16.12 -14.49 9.85
N LEU A 296 15.22 -13.94 9.05
CA LEU A 296 13.78 -13.98 9.29
C LEU A 296 13.18 -15.36 9.02
N ALA A 297 13.75 -16.13 8.09
CA ALA A 297 13.34 -17.50 7.83
C ALA A 297 13.75 -18.46 8.95
N ASP A 298 14.88 -18.21 9.61
CA ASP A 298 15.27 -18.90 10.84
C ASP A 298 14.47 -18.34 12.03
N ASN A 299 13.24 -18.84 12.19
CA ASN A 299 12.28 -18.41 13.21
C ASN A 299 11.65 -19.58 13.95
N ILE A 300 10.96 -19.27 15.05
CA ILE A 300 10.36 -20.28 15.93
C ILE A 300 9.35 -21.18 15.21
N ILE A 301 8.64 -20.67 14.19
CA ILE A 301 7.67 -21.45 13.41
C ILE A 301 8.40 -22.44 12.51
N SER A 302 9.50 -22.02 11.87
CA SER A 302 10.36 -22.88 11.06
C SER A 302 10.94 -24.04 11.88
N VAL A 303 11.43 -23.75 13.10
CA VAL A 303 11.94 -24.77 14.03
C VAL A 303 10.83 -25.73 14.47
N ALA A 304 9.65 -25.20 14.84
CA ALA A 304 8.50 -26.02 15.24
C ALA A 304 8.04 -26.96 14.11
N LYS A 305 7.96 -26.48 12.86
CA LYS A 305 7.62 -27.33 11.72
C LYS A 305 8.67 -28.40 11.44
N LYS A 306 9.96 -28.08 11.58
CA LYS A 306 11.06 -29.05 11.40
C LYS A 306 11.06 -30.15 12.46
N THR A 307 10.55 -29.85 13.65
CA THR A 307 10.41 -30.79 14.77
C THR A 307 9.07 -31.54 14.78
N GLY A 308 8.20 -31.31 13.78
CA GLY A 308 6.94 -32.05 13.60
C GLY A 308 5.71 -31.44 14.28
N TYR A 309 5.82 -30.25 14.89
CA TYR A 309 4.68 -29.59 15.51
C TYR A 309 3.70 -29.04 14.47
N HIS A 310 2.41 -29.17 14.78
CA HIS A 310 1.38 -28.38 14.13
C HIS A 310 1.51 -26.92 14.59
N THR A 311 1.40 -25.97 13.66
CA THR A 311 1.63 -24.56 13.95
C THR A 311 0.45 -23.73 13.50
N GLU A 312 -0.09 -22.94 14.43
CA GLU A 312 -1.19 -22.01 14.20
C GLU A 312 -0.77 -20.59 14.56
N TRP A 313 -1.26 -19.63 13.78
CA TRP A 313 -1.09 -18.20 14.09
C TRP A 313 -2.46 -17.56 14.21
N ILE A 314 -2.75 -17.01 15.39
CA ILE A 314 -4.01 -16.33 15.66
C ILE A 314 -3.69 -14.86 15.88
N SER A 315 -4.34 -13.97 15.11
CA SER A 315 -4.10 -12.53 15.21
C SER A 315 -5.40 -11.76 15.43
N ALA A 316 -5.37 -10.83 16.38
CA ALA A 316 -6.38 -9.77 16.55
C ALA A 316 -5.99 -8.49 15.79
N GLN A 317 -4.71 -8.33 15.46
CA GLN A 317 -4.26 -7.32 14.53
C GLN A 317 -4.64 -7.79 13.13
N GLY A 318 -5.40 -6.97 12.39
CA GLY A 318 -5.66 -7.27 10.98
C GLY A 318 -4.33 -7.55 10.27
N ASN A 319 -4.37 -8.41 9.24
CA ASN A 319 -3.23 -8.68 8.35
C ASN A 319 -2.80 -7.44 7.52
N THR A 320 -3.13 -6.24 8.01
CA THR A 320 -3.49 -5.07 7.25
C THR A 320 -2.85 -3.85 7.89
N GLY A 321 -1.61 -3.61 7.48
CA GLY A 321 -0.87 -2.42 7.83
C GLY A 321 0.35 -2.30 6.92
N LYS A 322 0.62 -1.07 6.48
CA LYS A 322 1.85 -0.69 5.76
C LYS A 322 3.12 -1.21 6.48
N SER A 323 3.04 -1.34 7.80
CA SER A 323 4.09 -1.81 8.71
C SER A 323 4.05 -3.30 9.10
N ASN A 324 3.23 -4.18 8.51
CA ASN A 324 3.10 -5.57 9.01
C ASN A 324 3.71 -6.66 8.10
N ASN A 325 4.44 -6.28 7.05
CA ASN A 325 4.91 -7.21 6.03
C ASN A 325 5.82 -8.34 6.53
N TYR A 326 6.74 -8.08 7.47
CA TYR A 326 7.64 -9.10 8.02
C TYR A 326 6.90 -10.08 8.94
N ILE A 327 5.95 -9.59 9.73
CA ILE A 327 5.12 -10.40 10.63
C ILE A 327 4.22 -11.32 9.81
N VAL A 328 3.57 -10.77 8.78
CA VAL A 328 2.74 -11.56 7.84
C VAL A 328 3.59 -12.58 7.11
N ALA A 329 4.81 -12.23 6.70
CA ALA A 329 5.73 -13.16 6.05
C ALA A 329 6.14 -14.33 6.96
N ILE A 330 6.50 -14.08 8.22
CA ILE A 330 6.79 -15.15 9.20
C ILE A 330 5.53 -15.99 9.44
N ALA A 331 4.38 -15.34 9.67
CA ALA A 331 3.12 -16.02 9.89
C ALA A 331 2.71 -16.90 8.70
N SER A 332 3.08 -16.56 7.47
CA SER A 332 2.76 -17.36 6.27
C SER A 332 3.36 -18.78 6.26
N ILE A 333 4.38 -19.05 7.09
CA ILE A 333 5.03 -20.36 7.18
C ILE A 333 4.14 -21.41 7.87
N ARG A 334 3.18 -20.98 8.68
CA ARG A 334 2.31 -21.83 9.52
C ARG A 334 1.46 -22.83 8.73
N HIS A 335 0.87 -23.81 9.42
CA HIS A 335 -0.10 -24.73 8.82
C HIS A 335 -1.51 -24.12 8.69
N SER A 336 -2.03 -23.47 9.74
CA SER A 336 -3.39 -22.88 9.77
C SER A 336 -3.42 -21.52 10.47
N ALA A 337 -4.43 -20.67 10.19
CA ALA A 337 -4.68 -19.43 10.92
C ALA A 337 -6.14 -19.06 10.89
N ALA A 338 -6.49 -18.43 12.00
CA ALA A 338 -7.70 -17.68 12.17
C ALA A 338 -7.36 -16.20 12.44
N ASN A 339 -8.17 -15.31 11.88
CA ASN A 339 -8.19 -13.91 12.29
C ASN A 339 -9.34 -13.76 13.30
N LEU A 340 -9.07 -13.20 14.48
CA LEU A 340 -10.09 -13.09 15.54
C LEU A 340 -11.10 -11.95 15.30
N GLY A 341 -10.93 -11.13 14.25
CA GLY A 341 -11.93 -10.13 13.88
C GLY A 341 -12.20 -9.06 14.96
N ILE A 342 -11.23 -8.81 15.84
CA ILE A 342 -11.38 -7.85 16.94
C ILE A 342 -11.01 -6.46 16.42
N ASN A 343 -12.02 -5.69 16.01
CA ASN A 343 -11.89 -4.27 15.71
C ASN A 343 -11.58 -3.50 17.01
N TYR A 344 -10.33 -3.14 17.24
CA TYR A 344 -10.00 -2.17 18.28
C TYR A 344 -10.32 -0.74 17.80
N LEU A 345 -11.26 -0.10 18.50
CA LEU A 345 -11.39 1.35 18.61
C LEU A 345 -10.10 1.88 19.27
N ILE A 346 -9.17 2.35 18.45
CA ILE A 346 -8.13 3.27 18.92
C ILE A 346 -8.69 4.67 18.72
N GLU A 347 -9.45 5.16 19.69
CA GLU A 347 -9.59 6.61 19.88
C GLU A 347 -8.23 7.13 20.33
N SER A 348 -7.50 7.74 19.39
CA SER A 348 -6.37 8.59 19.72
C SER A 348 -6.88 9.88 20.36
N THR A 349 -6.72 10.03 21.67
CA THR A 349 -6.58 11.36 22.28
C THR A 349 -5.19 11.90 22.06
#